data_AF-A0A6P1GAW4-F1
#
_entry.id   AF-A0A6P1GAW4-F1
#
_cell.length_a   1.000
_cell.length_b   1.000
_cell.length_c   1.000
_cell.angle_alpha   90.00
_cell.angle_beta   90.00
_cell.angle_gamma   90.00
#
_symmetry.space_group_name_H-M   'P 1'
#
loop_
_entity.id
_entity.type
_entity.pdbx_description
1 polymer ?
#
loop_
_entity_poly.entity_id
_entity_poly.type
_entity_poly.pdbx_seq_one_letter_code
_entity_poly.pdbx_strand_id
1 'polypeptide(L)'
;MFLQLYDVILGGVFFGSFSAVAAVLMSPLQFLKIMRQQTRSSYRKIALDTLSDGGLAPFFRGALPYAVMNFLSSMSFGISEAISAIALKSFFHPTILFVVLFRSMLGGLLETLFSIWAEICEISRNKGTLMENKATLRGVALPILVRNMIFWSASVVSYEISIAYHMSLLSGTAVGLIFGIFAALLSIPLDVVATRNCGAHVRHGVLACVWAVFLGKEDAKYLLYGTIIRVIQIAMFTLVTLLTMFAFEAVFHS
;
A
#
# COMPACT_ATOMS: atom_id res chain seq x y z
N MET A 1 -21.99 8.17 -19.10
CA MET A 1 -21.74 8.33 -17.66
C MET A 1 -22.13 7.08 -16.86
N PHE A 2 -23.37 6.58 -16.95
CA PHE A 2 -23.78 5.34 -16.25
C PHE A 2 -22.99 4.09 -16.67
N LEU A 3 -22.73 3.90 -17.97
CA LEU A 3 -21.89 2.79 -18.47
C LEU A 3 -20.44 2.86 -17.96
N GLN A 4 -19.83 4.05 -17.97
CA GLN A 4 -18.46 4.24 -17.45
C GLN A 4 -18.37 3.98 -15.94
N LEU A 5 -19.39 4.34 -15.16
CA LEU A 5 -19.41 4.06 -13.73
C LEU A 5 -19.57 2.56 -13.46
N TYR A 6 -20.40 1.88 -14.26
CA TYR A 6 -20.55 0.43 -14.20
C TYR A 6 -19.24 -0.29 -14.50
N ASP A 7 -18.53 0.08 -15.56
CA ASP A 7 -17.24 -0.52 -15.94
C ASP A 7 -16.17 -0.30 -14.87
N VAL A 8 -16.14 0.90 -14.27
CA VAL A 8 -15.22 1.24 -13.17
C VAL A 8 -15.51 0.42 -11.92
N ILE A 9 -16.79 0.24 -11.56
CA ILE A 9 -17.18 -0.57 -10.41
C ILE A 9 -16.90 -2.05 -10.67
N LEU A 10 -17.25 -2.56 -11.86
CA LEU A 10 -17.04 -3.95 -12.23
C LEU A 10 -15.55 -4.31 -12.25
N GLY A 11 -14.73 -3.48 -12.91
CA GLY A 11 -13.28 -3.62 -12.89
C GLY A 11 -12.74 -3.51 -11.47
N GLY A 12 -13.14 -2.49 -10.71
CA GLY A 12 -12.72 -2.32 -9.32
C GLY A 12 -13.03 -3.53 -8.44
N VAL A 13 -14.23 -4.12 -8.55
CA VAL A 13 -14.64 -5.30 -7.78
C VAL A 13 -13.85 -6.52 -8.21
N PHE A 14 -13.64 -6.71 -9.51
CA PHE A 14 -12.89 -7.84 -10.04
C PHE A 14 -11.44 -7.80 -9.57
N PHE A 15 -10.73 -6.70 -9.82
CA PHE A 15 -9.35 -6.51 -9.36
C PHE A 15 -9.24 -6.51 -7.83
N GLY A 16 -10.19 -5.88 -7.14
CA GLY A 16 -10.24 -5.88 -5.69
C GLY A 16 -10.38 -7.28 -5.09
N SER A 17 -11.15 -8.16 -5.71
CA SER A 17 -11.36 -9.53 -5.23
C SER A 17 -10.07 -10.36 -5.31
N PHE A 18 -9.36 -10.31 -6.44
CA PHE A 18 -8.06 -10.99 -6.58
C PHE A 18 -7.01 -10.41 -5.62
N SER A 19 -6.96 -9.08 -5.47
CA SER A 19 -6.10 -8.42 -4.50
C SER A 19 -6.42 -8.84 -3.05
N ALA A 20 -7.69 -9.04 -2.71
CA ALA A 20 -8.10 -9.51 -1.38
C ALA A 20 -7.61 -10.94 -1.10
N VAL A 21 -7.76 -11.84 -2.08
CA VAL A 21 -7.27 -13.22 -1.97
C VAL A 21 -5.75 -13.24 -1.82
N ALA A 22 -5.04 -12.50 -2.66
CA ALA A 22 -3.58 -12.36 -2.57
C ALA A 22 -3.16 -11.81 -1.20
N ALA A 23 -3.89 -10.83 -0.66
CA ALA A 23 -3.62 -10.28 0.67
C ALA A 23 -3.78 -11.33 1.78
N VAL A 24 -4.81 -12.18 1.74
CA VAL A 24 -4.95 -13.29 2.71
C VAL A 24 -3.74 -14.22 2.66
N LEU A 25 -3.31 -14.61 1.46
CA LEU A 25 -2.13 -15.47 1.26
C LEU A 25 -0.84 -14.82 1.77
N MET A 26 -0.74 -13.49 1.62
CA MET A 26 0.41 -12.69 2.05
C MET A 26 0.35 -12.24 3.52
N SER A 27 -0.74 -12.57 4.24
CA SER A 27 -0.92 -12.19 5.65
C SER A 27 0.24 -12.59 6.57
N PRO A 28 0.84 -13.80 6.46
CA PRO A 28 1.98 -14.16 7.30
C PRO A 28 3.19 -13.23 7.11
N LEU A 29 3.46 -12.81 5.88
CA LEU A 29 4.53 -11.86 5.59
C LEU A 29 4.19 -10.47 6.13
N GLN A 30 2.94 -10.02 5.98
CA GLN A 30 2.49 -8.76 6.55
C GLN A 30 2.62 -8.74 8.08
N PHE A 31 2.26 -9.84 8.76
CA PHE A 31 2.46 -10.01 10.20
C PHE A 31 3.95 -9.88 10.58
N LEU A 32 4.83 -10.62 9.91
CA LEU A 32 6.27 -10.56 10.15
C LEU A 32 6.85 -9.16 9.92
N LYS A 33 6.35 -8.43 8.91
CA LYS A 33 6.73 -7.05 8.64
C LYS A 33 6.40 -6.15 9.84
N ILE A 34 5.16 -6.17 10.30
CA ILE A 34 4.69 -5.33 11.41
C ILE A 34 5.43 -5.67 12.71
N MET A 35 5.59 -6.95 13.01
CA MET A 35 6.29 -7.41 14.20
C MET A 35 7.77 -7.00 14.17
N ARG A 36 8.42 -7.04 13.00
CA ARG A 36 9.80 -6.55 12.84
C ARG A 36 9.89 -5.04 13.06
N GLN A 37 8.94 -4.27 12.53
CA GLN A 37 8.87 -2.82 12.69
C GLN A 37 8.63 -2.42 14.16
N GLN A 38 7.84 -3.20 14.90
CA GLN A 38 7.54 -2.95 16.31
C GLN A 38 8.66 -3.43 17.25
N THR A 39 9.08 -4.69 17.12
CA THR A 39 9.96 -5.35 18.12
C THR A 39 11.44 -5.25 17.80
N ARG A 40 11.81 -4.88 16.56
CA ARG A 40 13.20 -4.88 16.07
C ARG A 40 13.89 -6.25 16.10
N SER A 41 13.18 -7.33 16.44
CA SER A 41 13.69 -8.73 16.46
C SER A 41 13.82 -9.31 15.07
N SER A 42 14.74 -10.24 14.84
CA SER A 42 14.94 -10.84 13.50
C SER A 42 13.69 -11.59 13.03
N TYR A 43 13.46 -11.66 11.71
CA TYR A 43 12.28 -12.37 11.17
C TYR A 43 12.22 -13.83 11.63
N ARG A 44 13.37 -14.51 11.65
CA ARG A 44 13.47 -15.89 12.14
C ARG A 44 13.03 -16.01 13.60
N LYS A 45 13.49 -15.11 14.46
CA LYS A 45 13.11 -15.12 15.88
C LYS A 45 11.61 -14.89 16.04
N ILE A 46 11.07 -13.86 15.39
CA ILE A 46 9.62 -13.57 15.43
C ILE A 46 8.81 -14.79 14.96
N ALA A 47 9.21 -15.42 13.86
CA ALA A 47 8.49 -16.58 13.31
C ALA A 47 8.52 -17.78 14.28
N LEU A 48 9.69 -18.10 14.84
CA LEU A 48 9.85 -19.23 15.76
C LEU A 48 9.10 -19.00 17.07
N ASP A 49 9.25 -17.82 17.69
CA ASP A 49 8.57 -17.47 18.94
C ASP A 49 7.03 -17.49 18.74
N THR A 50 6.54 -17.01 17.60
CA THR A 50 5.10 -17.02 17.30
C THR A 50 4.57 -18.44 17.08
N LEU A 51 5.35 -19.28 16.38
CA LEU A 51 4.99 -20.68 16.11
C LEU A 51 4.98 -21.51 17.40
N SER A 52 5.93 -21.28 18.32
CA SER A 52 5.98 -22.00 19.60
C SER A 52 4.81 -21.65 20.51
N ASP A 53 4.41 -20.38 20.55
CA ASP A 53 3.46 -19.90 21.55
C ASP A 53 2.00 -20.06 21.10
N GLY A 54 1.72 -19.92 19.80
CA GLY A 54 0.35 -19.86 19.28
C GLY A 54 0.11 -20.59 17.97
N GLY A 55 1.11 -21.30 17.43
CA GLY A 55 1.01 -21.99 16.15
C GLY A 55 0.82 -21.03 14.97
N LEU A 56 -0.02 -21.40 14.00
CA LEU A 56 -0.23 -20.64 12.76
C LEU A 56 -1.27 -19.52 12.87
N ALA A 57 -2.21 -19.61 13.81
CA ALA A 57 -3.32 -18.67 13.92
C ALA A 57 -2.89 -17.19 14.08
N PRO A 58 -1.82 -16.85 14.83
CA PRO A 58 -1.37 -15.47 14.98
C PRO A 58 -1.02 -14.77 13.66
N PHE A 59 -0.46 -15.50 12.69
CA PHE A 59 -0.07 -14.96 11.37
C PHE A 59 -1.25 -14.47 10.53
N PHE A 60 -2.48 -14.87 10.88
CA PHE A 60 -3.71 -14.52 10.16
C PHE A 60 -4.65 -13.61 10.94
N ARG A 61 -4.26 -13.12 12.13
CA ARG A 61 -5.12 -12.22 12.95
C ARG A 61 -5.53 -10.96 12.22
N GLY A 62 -4.60 -10.36 11.45
CA GLY A 62 -4.83 -9.20 10.61
C GLY A 62 -5.32 -9.50 9.20
N ALA A 63 -5.51 -10.77 8.80
CA ALA A 63 -5.72 -11.16 7.41
C ALA A 63 -6.98 -10.52 6.81
N LEU A 64 -8.11 -10.53 7.53
CA LEU A 64 -9.36 -9.96 7.02
C LEU A 64 -9.27 -8.44 6.81
N PRO A 65 -8.85 -7.62 7.80
CA PRO A 65 -8.61 -6.19 7.57
C PRO A 65 -7.60 -5.93 6.45
N TYR A 66 -6.54 -6.75 6.33
CA TYR A 66 -5.57 -6.64 5.26
C TYR A 66 -6.20 -6.91 3.88
N ALA A 67 -7.06 -7.93 3.77
CA ALA A 67 -7.81 -8.23 2.56
C ALA A 67 -8.76 -7.09 2.17
N VAL A 68 -9.52 -6.57 3.14
CA VAL A 68 -10.42 -5.42 2.95
C VAL A 68 -9.63 -4.19 2.49
N MET A 69 -8.48 -3.92 3.10
CA MET A 69 -7.61 -2.80 2.73
C MET A 69 -7.17 -2.89 1.26
N ASN A 70 -6.72 -4.06 0.80
CA ASN A 70 -6.28 -4.26 -0.58
C ASN A 70 -7.44 -4.25 -1.60
N PHE A 71 -8.61 -4.76 -1.20
CA PHE A 71 -9.84 -4.64 -1.98
C PHE A 71 -10.20 -3.16 -2.20
N LEU A 72 -10.26 -2.39 -1.10
CA LEU A 72 -10.62 -0.98 -1.12
C LEU A 72 -9.58 -0.12 -1.85
N SER A 73 -8.29 -0.44 -1.73
CA SER A 73 -7.23 0.20 -2.51
C SER A 73 -7.44 -0.01 -4.01
N SER A 74 -7.73 -1.24 -4.45
CA SER A 74 -8.00 -1.54 -5.87
C SER A 74 -9.27 -0.82 -6.39
N MET A 75 -10.33 -0.77 -5.58
CA MET A 75 -11.54 0.01 -5.88
C MET A 75 -11.23 1.51 -5.99
N SER A 76 -10.44 2.05 -5.06
CA SER A 76 -10.07 3.45 -5.04
C SER A 76 -9.27 3.85 -6.28
N PHE A 77 -8.47 2.92 -6.82
CA PHE A 77 -7.74 3.13 -8.06
C PHE A 77 -8.67 3.40 -9.24
N GLY A 78 -9.64 2.51 -9.48
CA GLY A 78 -10.62 2.69 -10.56
C GLY A 78 -11.45 3.97 -10.41
N ILE A 79 -11.90 4.28 -9.19
CA ILE A 79 -12.67 5.50 -8.90
C ILE A 79 -11.81 6.76 -9.14
N SER A 80 -10.57 6.77 -8.66
CA SER A 80 -9.67 7.90 -8.81
C SER A 80 -9.34 8.17 -10.28
N GLU A 81 -9.13 7.12 -11.08
CA GLU A 81 -8.90 7.23 -12.51
C GLU A 81 -10.12 7.79 -13.25
N ALA A 82 -11.32 7.33 -12.91
CA ALA A 82 -12.56 7.86 -13.48
C ALA A 82 -12.75 9.35 -13.17
N ILE A 83 -12.54 9.76 -11.90
CA ILE A 83 -12.64 11.16 -11.49
C ILE A 83 -11.56 12.00 -12.19
N SER A 84 -10.31 11.51 -12.24
CA SER A 84 -9.20 12.19 -12.90
C SER A 84 -9.48 12.41 -14.38
N ALA A 85 -10.00 11.40 -15.09
CA ALA A 85 -10.34 11.50 -16.50
C ALA A 85 -11.45 12.52 -16.78
N ILE A 86 -12.40 12.70 -15.84
CA ILE A 86 -13.44 13.74 -15.96
C ILE A 86 -12.84 15.12 -15.66
N ALA A 87 -12.09 15.25 -14.55
CA ALA A 87 -11.52 16.52 -14.12
C ALA A 87 -10.50 17.07 -15.12
N LEU A 88 -9.62 16.22 -15.65
CA LEU A 88 -8.58 16.64 -16.60
C LEU A 88 -9.14 17.10 -17.94
N LYS A 89 -10.31 16.61 -18.36
CA LYS A 89 -11.01 17.10 -19.57
C LYS A 89 -11.49 18.55 -19.43
N SER A 90 -11.71 19.03 -18.20
CA SER A 90 -12.11 20.41 -17.94
C SER A 90 -10.95 21.40 -18.02
N PHE A 91 -9.70 20.93 -18.07
CA PHE A 91 -8.52 21.78 -18.22
C PHE A 91 -8.09 21.86 -19.70
N PHE A 92 -7.82 23.07 -20.18
CA PHE A 92 -7.27 23.28 -21.52
C PHE A 92 -5.76 22.99 -21.48
N HIS A 93 -5.31 21.96 -22.21
CA HIS A 93 -3.89 21.54 -22.33
C HIS A 93 -3.12 21.45 -20.99
N PRO A 94 -3.52 20.58 -20.05
CA PRO A 94 -2.74 20.38 -18.84
C PRO A 94 -1.35 19.85 -19.18
N THR A 95 -0.31 20.48 -18.62
CA THR A 95 1.06 19.97 -18.76
C THR A 95 1.18 18.58 -18.14
N ILE A 96 2.04 17.71 -18.68
CA ILE A 96 2.19 16.33 -18.18
C ILE A 96 2.55 16.29 -16.69
N LEU A 97 3.33 17.26 -16.23
CA LEU A 97 3.69 17.41 -14.82
C LEU A 97 2.44 17.67 -13.95
N PHE A 98 1.53 18.53 -14.40
CA PHE A 98 0.28 18.79 -13.68
C PHE A 98 -0.63 17.57 -13.65
N VAL A 99 -0.74 16.84 -14.77
CA VAL A 99 -1.50 15.58 -14.84
C VAL A 99 -0.98 14.56 -13.83
N VAL A 100 0.33 14.34 -13.81
CA VAL A 100 0.97 13.41 -12.89
C VAL A 100 0.72 13.82 -11.44
N LEU A 101 0.97 15.09 -11.09
CA LEU A 101 0.76 15.59 -9.73
C LEU A 101 -0.71 15.46 -9.28
N PHE A 102 -1.65 15.88 -10.12
CA PHE A 102 -3.07 15.84 -9.79
C PHE A 102 -3.56 14.41 -9.57
N ARG A 103 -3.29 13.50 -10.51
CA ARG A 103 -3.65 12.08 -10.39
C ARG A 103 -3.03 11.45 -9.14
N SER A 104 -1.76 11.77 -8.87
CA SER A 104 -1.05 11.20 -7.72
C SER A 104 -1.62 11.67 -6.38
N MET A 105 -1.94 12.96 -6.27
CA MET A 105 -2.52 13.53 -5.06
C MET A 105 -3.94 13.03 -4.83
N LEU A 106 -4.78 13.03 -5.87
CA LEU A 106 -6.16 12.58 -5.78
C LEU A 106 -6.23 11.09 -5.45
N GLY A 107 -5.47 10.26 -6.16
CA GLY A 107 -5.41 8.83 -5.93
C GLY A 107 -4.89 8.48 -4.54
N GLY A 108 -3.78 9.10 -4.12
CA GLY A 108 -3.24 8.89 -2.78
C GLY A 108 -4.22 9.31 -1.68
N LEU A 109 -4.99 10.40 -1.88
CA LEU A 109 -6.02 10.83 -0.95
C LEU A 109 -7.18 9.85 -0.88
N LEU A 110 -7.76 9.47 -2.03
CA LEU A 110 -8.90 8.56 -2.08
C LEU A 110 -8.55 7.18 -1.52
N GLU A 111 -7.41 6.62 -1.92
CA GLU A 111 -6.92 5.35 -1.36
C GLU A 111 -6.80 5.42 0.15
N THR A 112 -6.25 6.50 0.68
CA THR A 112 -6.14 6.69 2.13
C THR A 112 -7.51 6.77 2.80
N LEU A 113 -8.45 7.54 2.25
CA LEU A 113 -9.78 7.68 2.81
C LEU A 113 -10.52 6.34 2.89
N PHE A 114 -10.39 5.51 1.85
CA PHE A 114 -11.04 4.20 1.83
C PHE A 114 -10.33 3.17 2.72
N SER A 115 -8.99 3.17 2.73
CA SER A 115 -8.22 2.06 3.32
C SER A 115 -7.77 2.29 4.76
N ILE A 116 -7.71 3.54 5.24
CA ILE A 116 -7.09 3.89 6.54
C ILE A 116 -7.71 3.17 7.74
N TRP A 117 -9.03 2.98 7.74
CA TRP A 117 -9.70 2.27 8.83
C TRP A 117 -9.27 0.79 8.87
N ALA A 118 -9.29 0.14 7.70
CA ALA A 118 -8.89 -1.25 7.57
C ALA A 118 -7.41 -1.44 7.94
N GLU A 119 -6.55 -0.50 7.54
CA GLU A 119 -5.12 -0.51 7.88
C GLU A 119 -4.87 -0.36 9.39
N ILE A 120 -5.59 0.54 10.07
CA ILE A 120 -5.48 0.67 11.53
C ILE A 120 -5.93 -0.62 12.22
N CYS A 121 -7.03 -1.23 11.77
CA CYS A 121 -7.49 -2.50 12.30
C CYS A 121 -6.49 -3.63 12.06
N GLU A 122 -5.87 -3.68 10.87
CA GLU A 122 -4.85 -4.65 10.48
C GLU A 122 -3.64 -4.57 11.43
N ILE A 123 -3.05 -3.39 11.57
CA ILE A 123 -1.91 -3.15 12.45
C ILE A 123 -2.26 -3.47 13.90
N SER A 124 -3.42 -3.02 14.38
CA SER A 124 -3.86 -3.26 15.76
C SER A 124 -4.04 -4.74 16.05
N ARG A 125 -4.61 -5.52 15.12
CA ARG A 125 -4.81 -6.97 15.29
C ARG A 125 -3.51 -7.74 15.26
N ASN A 126 -2.58 -7.35 14.39
CA ASN A 126 -1.27 -7.99 14.30
C ASN A 126 -0.38 -7.67 15.51
N LYS A 127 -0.45 -6.45 16.05
CA LYS A 127 0.27 -6.10 17.29
C LYS A 127 -0.28 -6.78 18.55
N GLY A 128 -1.60 -6.96 18.64
CA GLY A 128 -2.24 -7.63 19.78
C GLY A 128 -1.83 -7.03 21.12
N THR A 129 -1.14 -7.81 21.96
CA THR A 129 -0.69 -7.42 23.30
C THR A 129 0.44 -6.36 23.32
N LEU A 130 1.06 -6.07 22.17
CA LEU A 130 2.07 -5.01 22.04
C LEU A 130 1.46 -3.60 21.93
N MET A 131 0.14 -3.49 22.01
CA MET A 131 -0.60 -2.23 22.01
C MET A 131 -0.62 -1.64 23.42
N GLU A 132 -0.06 -0.44 23.61
CA GLU A 132 -0.10 0.28 24.88
C GLU A 132 -1.40 1.09 25.05
N ASN A 133 -1.99 1.53 23.93
CA ASN A 133 -3.19 2.35 23.88
C ASN A 133 -4.11 1.95 22.73
N LYS A 134 -5.37 2.43 22.75
CA LYS A 134 -6.27 2.27 21.59
C LYS A 134 -5.71 2.98 20.36
N ALA A 135 -5.79 2.30 19.20
CA ALA A 135 -5.39 2.90 17.94
C ALA A 135 -6.29 4.08 17.58
N THR A 136 -5.69 5.16 17.06
CA THR A 136 -6.43 6.34 16.58
C THR A 136 -5.79 6.87 15.31
N LEU A 137 -6.56 7.61 14.51
CA LEU A 137 -6.06 8.26 13.29
C LEU A 137 -4.91 9.24 13.54
N ARG A 138 -4.89 9.89 14.72
CA ARG A 138 -3.88 10.89 15.07
C ARG A 138 -2.50 10.26 15.20
N GLY A 139 -1.58 10.68 14.33
CA GLY A 139 -0.21 10.16 14.24
C GLY A 139 -0.02 9.04 13.20
N VAL A 140 -1.11 8.54 12.61
CA VAL A 140 -1.09 7.45 11.62
C VAL A 140 -1.55 7.96 10.24
N ALA A 141 -2.55 8.83 10.20
CA ALA A 141 -3.16 9.30 8.95
C ALA A 141 -2.19 10.03 8.00
N LEU A 142 -1.41 10.99 8.51
CA LEU A 142 -0.47 11.75 7.68
C LEU A 142 0.63 10.87 7.07
N PRO A 143 1.34 10.01 7.84
CA PRO A 143 2.33 9.10 7.23
C PRO A 143 1.70 8.17 6.18
N ILE A 144 0.51 7.61 6.44
CA ILE A 144 -0.20 6.77 5.46
C ILE A 144 -0.55 7.56 4.19
N LEU A 145 -1.06 8.79 4.33
CA LEU A 145 -1.41 9.64 3.20
C LEU A 145 -0.22 9.90 2.30
N VAL A 146 0.90 10.33 2.88
CA VAL A 146 2.13 10.61 2.13
C VAL A 146 2.69 9.33 1.51
N ARG A 147 2.62 8.19 2.22
CA ARG A 147 3.03 6.88 1.69
C ARG A 147 2.22 6.53 0.44
N ASN A 148 0.90 6.67 0.50
CA ASN A 148 0.01 6.35 -0.62
C ASN A 148 0.24 7.32 -1.79
N MET A 149 0.45 8.62 -1.54
CA MET A 149 0.81 9.58 -2.59
C MET A 149 2.12 9.21 -3.32
N ILE A 150 3.13 8.69 -2.62
CA ILE A 150 4.38 8.21 -3.23
C ILE A 150 4.11 7.01 -4.14
N PHE A 151 3.33 6.02 -3.66
CA PHE A 151 2.96 4.87 -4.48
C PHE A 151 2.16 5.26 -5.72
N TRP A 152 1.20 6.16 -5.57
CA TRP A 152 0.44 6.70 -6.68
C TRP A 152 1.31 7.44 -7.69
N SER A 153 2.28 8.22 -7.22
CA SER A 153 3.23 8.89 -8.10
C SER A 153 4.02 7.90 -8.95
N ALA A 154 4.50 6.81 -8.36
CA ALA A 154 5.18 5.74 -9.09
C ALA A 154 4.26 5.04 -10.11
N SER A 155 3.02 4.74 -9.73
CA SER A 155 2.04 4.12 -10.63
C SER A 155 1.68 5.03 -11.81
N VAL A 156 1.42 6.32 -11.55
CA VAL A 156 1.06 7.27 -12.62
C VAL A 156 2.25 7.53 -13.54
N VAL A 157 3.45 7.74 -12.99
CA VAL A 157 4.66 7.94 -13.82
C VAL A 157 4.95 6.72 -14.69
N SER A 158 4.88 5.51 -14.13
CA SER A 158 5.09 4.28 -14.90
C SER A 158 4.04 4.08 -16.00
N TYR A 159 2.78 4.44 -15.73
CA TYR A 159 1.70 4.44 -16.71
C TYR A 159 1.95 5.43 -17.86
N GLU A 160 2.26 6.70 -17.55
CA GLU A 160 2.52 7.74 -18.56
C GLU A 160 3.73 7.38 -19.43
N ILE A 161 4.80 6.85 -18.83
CA ILE A 161 5.97 6.33 -19.57
C ILE A 161 5.54 5.18 -20.49
N SER A 162 4.76 4.22 -19.98
CA SER A 162 4.34 3.06 -20.77
C SER A 162 3.53 3.46 -21.99
N ILE A 163 2.66 4.46 -21.87
CA ILE A 163 1.87 5.01 -22.98
C ILE A 163 2.75 5.80 -23.95
N ALA A 164 3.58 6.72 -23.45
CA ALA A 164 4.39 7.60 -24.29
C ALA A 164 5.36 6.82 -25.20
N TYR A 165 5.83 5.66 -24.76
CA TYR A 165 6.75 4.80 -25.50
C TYR A 165 6.07 3.56 -26.13
N HIS A 166 4.73 3.46 -26.10
CA HIS A 166 3.97 2.32 -26.62
C HIS A 166 4.54 0.96 -26.17
N MET A 167 4.83 0.85 -24.87
CA MET A 167 5.48 -0.33 -24.31
C MET A 167 4.57 -1.56 -24.38
N SER A 168 5.17 -2.73 -24.63
CA SER A 168 4.47 -4.01 -24.46
C SER A 168 4.04 -4.19 -22.99
N LEU A 169 3.04 -5.04 -22.76
CA LEU A 169 2.56 -5.35 -21.40
C LEU A 169 3.70 -5.77 -20.45
N LEU A 170 4.63 -6.60 -20.95
CA LEU A 170 5.76 -7.08 -20.17
C LEU A 170 6.73 -5.93 -19.81
N SER A 171 7.07 -5.09 -20.79
CA SER A 171 7.94 -3.93 -20.59
C SER A 171 7.31 -2.91 -19.65
N GLY A 172 6.03 -2.60 -19.82
CA GLY A 172 5.28 -1.70 -18.93
C GLY A 172 5.20 -2.24 -17.50
N THR A 173 4.98 -3.56 -17.35
CA THR A 173 4.99 -4.22 -16.03
C THR A 173 6.37 -4.16 -15.37
N ALA A 174 7.45 -4.36 -16.13
CA ALA A 174 8.81 -4.23 -15.62
C ALA A 174 9.12 -2.79 -15.15
N VAL A 175 8.72 -1.78 -15.93
CA VAL A 175 8.83 -0.37 -15.53
C VAL A 175 8.02 -0.09 -14.26
N GLY A 176 6.76 -0.55 -14.21
CA GLY A 176 5.91 -0.45 -13.03
C GLY A 176 6.53 -1.10 -11.78
N LEU A 177 7.14 -2.29 -11.92
CA LEU A 177 7.83 -2.96 -10.82
C LEU A 177 9.03 -2.15 -10.32
N ILE A 178 9.84 -1.59 -11.22
CA ILE A 178 11.01 -0.76 -10.87
C ILE A 178 10.56 0.48 -10.08
N PHE A 179 9.58 1.23 -10.61
CA PHE A 179 9.04 2.39 -9.92
C PHE A 179 8.36 2.02 -8.60
N GLY A 180 7.68 0.86 -8.54
CA GLY A 180 7.10 0.31 -7.32
C GLY A 180 8.17 0.04 -6.25
N ILE A 181 9.30 -0.55 -6.61
CA ILE A 181 10.43 -0.77 -5.69
C ILE A 181 11.00 0.56 -5.17
N PHE A 182 11.18 1.56 -6.04
CA PHE A 182 11.61 2.89 -5.61
C PHE A 182 10.61 3.54 -4.65
N ALA A 183 9.31 3.48 -4.95
CA ALA A 183 8.25 3.95 -4.07
C ALA A 183 8.25 3.21 -2.72
N ALA A 184 8.55 1.91 -2.72
CA ALA A 184 8.72 1.13 -1.50
C ALA A 184 9.80 1.74 -0.61
N LEU A 185 11.00 1.91 -1.17
CA LEU A 185 12.18 2.40 -0.44
C LEU A 185 11.93 3.80 0.15
N LEU A 186 11.27 4.68 -0.61
CA LEU A 186 10.96 6.04 -0.18
C LEU A 186 9.88 6.09 0.90
N SER A 187 8.94 5.14 0.88
CA SER A 187 7.73 5.20 1.71
C SER A 187 7.78 4.28 2.94
N ILE A 188 8.72 3.33 3.01
CA ILE A 188 8.92 2.46 4.17
C ILE A 188 9.13 3.22 5.48
N PRO A 189 9.92 4.33 5.54
CA PRO A 189 10.04 5.12 6.77
C PRO A 189 8.68 5.61 7.28
N LEU A 190 7.76 5.98 6.38
CA LEU A 190 6.41 6.40 6.72
C LEU A 190 5.57 5.23 7.26
N ASP A 191 5.72 4.05 6.67
CA ASP A 191 5.08 2.80 7.11
C ASP A 191 5.55 2.40 8.53
N VAL A 192 6.85 2.54 8.82
CA VAL A 192 7.42 2.31 10.15
C VAL A 192 6.84 3.29 11.18
N VAL A 193 6.76 4.58 10.83
CA VAL A 193 6.18 5.60 11.72
C VAL A 193 4.69 5.34 11.97
N ALA A 194 3.92 5.05 10.93
CA ALA A 194 2.51 4.71 11.04
C ALA A 194 2.30 3.48 11.93
N THR A 195 3.09 2.43 11.70
CA THR A 195 3.04 1.20 12.48
C THR A 195 3.39 1.47 13.92
N ARG A 196 4.51 2.13 14.24
CA ARG A 196 4.90 2.45 15.63
C ARG A 196 3.85 3.29 16.34
N ASN A 197 3.35 4.35 15.72
CA ASN A 197 2.36 5.25 16.32
C ASN A 197 1.01 4.58 16.56
N CYS A 198 0.68 3.55 15.78
CA CYS A 198 -0.54 2.79 15.99
C CYS A 198 -0.48 2.04 17.33
N GLY A 199 -1.19 2.58 18.33
CA GLY A 199 -1.27 2.01 19.68
C GLY A 199 -0.15 2.37 20.64
N ALA A 200 0.70 3.34 20.31
CA ALA A 200 1.75 3.80 21.22
C ALA A 200 1.22 4.77 22.30
N HIS A 201 1.87 4.77 23.47
CA HIS A 201 1.65 5.75 24.52
C HIS A 201 2.08 7.15 24.10
N VAL A 202 3.30 7.27 23.56
CA VAL A 202 3.84 8.52 23.01
C VAL A 202 3.89 8.41 21.49
N ARG A 203 3.31 9.39 20.80
CA ARG A 203 3.23 9.42 19.33
C ARG A 203 4.24 10.43 18.81
N HIS A 204 5.12 9.98 17.93
CA HIS A 204 6.10 10.85 17.29
C HIS A 204 5.62 11.20 15.89
N GLY A 205 5.59 12.49 15.56
CA GLY A 205 5.33 12.91 14.19
C GLY A 205 6.44 12.42 13.24
N VAL A 206 6.14 12.33 11.94
CA VAL A 206 7.11 11.93 10.91
C VAL A 206 8.39 12.78 11.00
N LEU A 207 8.23 14.11 11.12
CA LEU A 207 9.35 15.04 11.28
C LEU A 207 10.17 14.79 12.55
N ALA A 208 9.52 14.43 13.66
CA ALA A 208 10.22 14.14 14.91
C ALA A 208 11.06 12.86 14.81
N CYS A 209 10.55 11.83 14.12
CA CYS A 209 11.31 10.60 13.85
C CYS A 209 12.51 10.86 12.93
N VAL A 210 12.32 11.62 11.85
CA VAL A 210 13.40 12.01 10.94
C VAL A 210 14.46 12.84 11.68
N TRP A 211 14.03 13.80 12.51
CA TRP A 211 14.92 14.62 13.32
C TRP A 211 15.70 13.81 14.35
N ALA A 212 15.08 12.80 14.97
CA ALA A 212 15.77 11.90 15.91
C ALA A 212 16.89 11.09 15.24
N VAL A 213 16.70 10.70 13.98
CA VAL A 213 17.75 10.04 13.18
C VAL A 213 18.86 11.02 12.82
N PHE A 214 18.53 12.23 12.37
CA PHE A 214 19.53 13.27 12.09
C PHE A 214 20.37 13.66 13.31
N LEU A 215 19.76 13.67 14.50
CA LEU A 215 20.44 13.93 15.76
C LEU A 215 21.22 12.72 16.30
N GLY A 216 21.26 11.58 15.60
CA GLY A 216 21.95 10.37 16.03
C GLY A 216 21.32 9.67 17.24
N LYS A 217 20.07 10.02 17.59
CA LYS A 217 19.34 9.42 18.73
C LYS A 217 18.70 8.07 18.38
N GLU A 218 18.43 7.83 17.10
CA GLU A 218 17.99 6.54 16.57
C GLU A 218 18.85 6.15 15.35
N ASP A 219 19.16 4.86 15.21
CA ASP A 219 19.85 4.34 14.02
C ASP A 219 18.91 4.42 12.80
N ALA A 220 19.40 5.01 11.71
CA ALA A 220 18.66 5.15 10.45
C ALA A 220 18.15 3.80 9.92
N LYS A 221 18.88 2.70 10.20
CA LYS A 221 18.50 1.34 9.80
C LYS A 221 17.12 0.93 10.33
N TYR A 222 16.68 1.48 11.47
CA TYR A 222 15.38 1.17 12.04
C TYR A 222 14.21 1.67 11.19
N LEU A 223 14.40 2.78 10.45
CA LEU A 223 13.39 3.29 9.53
C LEU A 223 13.24 2.44 8.28
N LEU A 224 14.15 1.50 8.03
CA LEU A 224 14.14 0.60 6.88
C LEU A 224 13.69 -0.83 7.23
N TYR A 225 13.19 -1.04 8.45
CA TYR A 225 12.66 -2.35 8.84
C TYR A 225 11.35 -2.66 8.10
N GLY A 226 11.28 -3.87 7.53
CA GLY A 226 10.18 -4.26 6.66
C GLY A 226 10.50 -4.20 5.16
N THR A 227 11.64 -3.61 4.76
CA THR A 227 11.98 -3.39 3.33
C THR A 227 11.91 -4.66 2.49
N ILE A 228 12.56 -5.74 2.93
CA ILE A 228 12.62 -6.99 2.17
C ILE A 228 11.21 -7.54 1.93
N ILE A 229 10.38 -7.59 2.97
CA ILE A 229 9.00 -8.07 2.85
C ILE A 229 8.18 -7.14 1.95
N ARG A 230 8.38 -5.82 2.05
CA ARG A 230 7.66 -4.86 1.19
C ARG A 230 7.99 -5.05 -0.29
N VAL A 231 9.25 -5.28 -0.63
CA VAL A 231 9.67 -5.57 -2.01
C VAL A 231 9.04 -6.88 -2.52
N ILE A 232 9.04 -7.93 -1.69
CA ILE A 232 8.37 -9.19 -2.04
C ILE A 232 6.87 -8.97 -2.27
N GLN A 233 6.20 -8.21 -1.38
CA GLN A 233 4.79 -7.89 -1.52
C GLN A 233 4.51 -7.14 -2.83
N ILE A 234 5.33 -6.15 -3.19
CA ILE A 234 5.16 -5.41 -4.45
C ILE A 234 5.29 -6.37 -5.64
N ALA A 235 6.32 -7.19 -5.70
CA ALA A 235 6.49 -8.16 -6.77
C ALA A 235 5.29 -9.11 -6.90
N MET A 236 4.78 -9.62 -5.76
CA MET A 236 3.62 -10.50 -5.72
C MET A 236 2.33 -9.79 -6.18
N PHE A 237 2.06 -8.59 -5.69
CA PHE A 237 0.88 -7.83 -6.11
C PHE A 237 0.96 -7.41 -7.57
N THR A 238 2.14 -7.06 -8.10
CA THR A 238 2.34 -6.82 -9.53
C THR A 238 2.02 -8.06 -10.36
N LEU A 239 2.49 -9.24 -9.92
CA LEU A 239 2.16 -10.50 -10.59
C LEU A 239 0.64 -10.78 -10.56
N VAL A 240 0.00 -10.57 -9.41
CA VAL A 240 -1.46 -10.73 -9.26
C VAL A 240 -2.21 -9.79 -10.19
N THR A 241 -1.81 -8.52 -10.27
CA THR A 241 -2.43 -7.55 -11.19
C THR A 241 -2.32 -8.03 -12.64
N LEU A 242 -1.14 -8.48 -13.08
CA LEU A 242 -0.92 -8.99 -14.43
C LEU A 242 -1.79 -10.22 -14.73
N LEU A 243 -1.84 -11.20 -13.82
CA LEU A 243 -2.70 -12.37 -13.97
C LEU A 243 -4.19 -11.99 -13.99
N THR A 244 -4.57 -11.01 -13.19
CA THR A 244 -5.95 -10.52 -13.13
C THR A 244 -6.35 -9.80 -14.42
N MET A 245 -5.43 -9.06 -15.05
CA MET A 245 -5.66 -8.46 -16.37
C MET A 245 -5.97 -9.52 -17.43
N PHE A 246 -5.15 -10.58 -17.53
CA PHE A 246 -5.42 -11.68 -18.45
C PHE A 246 -6.74 -12.39 -18.16
N ALA A 247 -7.06 -12.63 -16.89
CA ALA A 247 -8.33 -13.22 -16.50
C ALA A 247 -9.52 -12.31 -16.84
N PHE A 248 -9.38 -11.00 -16.67
CA PHE A 248 -10.43 -10.03 -17.01
C PHE A 248 -10.71 -10.02 -18.52
N GLU A 249 -9.67 -9.96 -19.36
CA GLU A 249 -9.80 -10.05 -20.82
C GLU A 249 -10.47 -11.37 -21.25
N ALA A 250 -10.05 -12.49 -20.67
CA ALA A 250 -10.61 -13.81 -20.98
C ALA A 250 -12.06 -14.02 -20.49
N VAL A 251 -12.56 -13.20 -19.56
CA VAL A 251 -13.94 -13.35 -19.03
C VAL A 251 -14.90 -12.36 -19.69
N PHE A 252 -14.45 -11.13 -19.94
CA PHE A 252 -15.32 -10.04 -20.38
C PHE A 252 -15.14 -9.65 -21.85
N HIS A 253 -14.07 -10.09 -22.50
CA HIS A 253 -13.76 -9.75 -23.90
C HIS A 253 -13.52 -10.98 -24.79
N SER A 254 -13.98 -12.15 -24.34
CA SER A 254 -14.00 -13.41 -25.13
C SER A 254 -15.29 -13.59 -25.93
#